data_AF-A0A1J1E2B3-F1
#
_entry.id   AF-A0A1J1E2B3-F1
#
_cell.length_a   1.000
_cell.length_b   1.000
_cell.length_c   1.000
_cell.angle_alpha   90.00
_cell.angle_beta   90.00
_cell.angle_gamma   90.00
#
_symmetry.space_group_name_H-M   'P 1'
#
loop_
_entity.id
_entity.type
_entity.pdbx_description
1 polymer ?
#
loop_
_entity_poly.entity_id
_entity_poly.type
_entity_poly.pdbx_seq_one_letter_code
_entity_poly.pdbx_strand_id
1 'polypeptide(L)'
;MRNGTPLLLLAATALACVACLTTWGAGTAPAASPEATDSGAPSAMVIFPVGAKPNFEGTAMKPVLFNHLVHEKKIENCESCHHTGEPAACTSCHTVEGTPDGKFVTLERAMHADRPAKREQGNTPQSCVSCHTEQLARRECAGCHALVKPARNEAWCKTCHNVTSNMTKNDMHQGAAGKLASERNEALAAETVLDRRDVSHLTPTDGPYKVKIDAVAEKYEPSLFTHRRHVNSLMERIKDDKLAKAFHTSPETLCSVCHHKSPLSAAPPKCASCHSPRIDPGHPERPQLKAAYHLQCMGCHTGMKVGRPLNTSCTTCHKERAPQSADQLGGTK
;
A
#
# COMPACT_ATOMS: atom_id res chain seq x y z
N MET A 1 -39.72 48.26 -57.81
CA MET A 1 -41.11 47.98 -58.20
C MET A 1 -41.64 46.93 -57.24
N ARG A 2 -42.42 47.36 -56.23
CA ARG A 2 -43.85 47.02 -56.01
C ARG A 2 -44.07 45.52 -55.76
N ASN A 3 -44.74 45.01 -54.74
CA ASN A 3 -45.58 45.50 -53.63
C ASN A 3 -45.67 44.28 -52.67
N GLY A 4 -45.78 44.41 -51.35
CA GLY A 4 -47.07 44.57 -50.71
C GLY A 4 -47.02 44.14 -49.23
N THR A 5 -47.41 45.07 -48.39
CA THR A 5 -47.77 45.07 -46.96
C THR A 5 -49.10 44.32 -46.68
N PRO A 6 -49.69 44.29 -45.46
CA PRO A 6 -49.16 44.13 -44.08
C PRO A 6 -50.10 43.30 -43.13
N LEU A 7 -49.70 43.22 -41.84
CA LEU A 7 -50.54 43.43 -40.64
C LEU A 7 -51.15 42.23 -39.86
N LEU A 8 -51.24 42.49 -38.54
CA LEU A 8 -51.97 41.83 -37.43
C LEU A 8 -51.23 40.73 -36.66
N LEU A 9 -51.14 40.72 -35.32
CA LEU A 9 -51.55 41.65 -34.25
C LEU A 9 -51.04 41.08 -32.90
N LEU A 10 -50.67 41.95 -31.93
CA LEU A 10 -50.85 41.88 -30.45
C LEU A 10 -50.46 40.57 -29.69
N ALA A 11 -49.73 40.58 -28.57
CA ALA A 11 -49.85 41.39 -27.34
C ALA A 11 -48.54 41.26 -26.50
N ALA A 12 -47.96 42.35 -25.98
CA ALA A 12 -48.07 42.85 -24.59
C ALA A 12 -47.62 41.81 -23.53
N THR A 13 -46.65 42.03 -22.64
CA THR A 13 -46.61 43.11 -21.63
C THR A 13 -45.21 43.19 -20.98
N ALA A 14 -44.76 44.42 -20.71
CA ALA A 14 -43.65 44.74 -19.83
C ALA A 14 -44.00 44.42 -18.36
N LEU A 15 -43.05 43.91 -17.56
CA LEU A 15 -43.09 44.11 -16.11
C LEU A 15 -41.70 43.96 -15.45
N ALA A 16 -41.21 45.13 -15.01
CA ALA A 16 -40.44 45.44 -13.82
C ALA A 16 -39.44 44.41 -13.25
N CYS A 17 -38.17 44.81 -13.27
CA CYS A 17 -37.15 44.40 -12.32
C CYS A 17 -37.62 44.63 -10.88
N VAL A 18 -37.82 43.54 -10.13
CA VAL A 18 -37.82 43.56 -8.67
C VAL A 18 -36.62 42.73 -8.23
N ALA A 19 -35.59 43.43 -7.77
CA ALA A 19 -34.48 42.86 -7.05
C ALA A 19 -34.99 42.35 -5.69
N CYS A 20 -35.25 41.04 -5.59
CA CYS A 20 -35.36 40.38 -4.30
C CYS A 20 -33.95 40.16 -3.75
N LEU A 21 -33.51 41.11 -2.92
CA LEU A 21 -32.47 40.90 -1.91
C LEU A 21 -33.01 39.90 -0.87
N THR A 22 -32.95 38.61 -1.18
CA THR A 22 -33.03 37.57 -0.14
C THR A 22 -31.61 37.27 0.30
N THR A 23 -31.33 37.61 1.56
CA THR A 23 -30.17 37.19 2.31
C THR A 23 -30.06 35.67 2.28
N TRP A 24 -29.28 35.13 1.35
CA TRP A 24 -28.70 33.81 1.54
C TRP A 24 -27.67 33.97 2.65
N GLY A 25 -28.06 33.52 3.83
CA GLY A 25 -27.09 33.19 4.87
C GLY A 25 -26.00 32.33 4.23
N ALA A 26 -24.75 32.64 4.56
CA ALA A 26 -23.62 31.78 4.26
C ALA A 26 -23.83 30.46 4.98
N GLY A 27 -24.64 29.57 4.39
CA GLY A 27 -24.63 28.17 4.70
C GLY A 27 -23.22 27.71 4.38
N THR A 28 -22.49 27.31 5.43
CA THR A 28 -21.29 26.51 5.30
C THR A 28 -21.58 25.42 4.27
N ALA A 29 -20.90 25.44 3.12
CA ALA A 29 -20.97 24.33 2.19
C ALA A 29 -20.73 23.05 3.01
N PRO A 30 -21.59 22.01 2.89
CA PRO A 30 -21.34 20.76 3.60
C PRO A 30 -19.93 20.30 3.24
N ALA A 31 -19.15 19.99 4.27
CA ALA A 31 -17.80 19.45 4.09
C ALA A 31 -17.86 18.32 3.06
N ALA A 32 -16.96 18.36 2.06
CA ALA A 32 -16.94 17.42 0.96
C ALA A 32 -17.09 15.99 1.49
N SER A 33 -18.27 15.43 1.31
CA SER A 33 -18.58 14.10 1.83
C SER A 33 -17.99 13.08 0.86
N PRO A 34 -17.33 12.02 1.35
CA PRO A 34 -16.87 10.94 0.50
C PRO A 34 -18.03 10.38 -0.34
N GLU A 35 -17.73 9.92 -1.56
CA GLU A 35 -18.71 9.28 -2.45
C GLU A 35 -19.46 8.15 -1.72
N ALA A 36 -20.77 8.06 -1.91
CA ALA A 36 -21.60 7.03 -1.28
C ALA A 36 -21.25 5.62 -1.79
N THR A 37 -21.53 4.61 -0.98
CA THR A 37 -21.37 3.20 -1.33
C THR A 37 -22.60 2.67 -2.06
N ASP A 38 -22.41 1.62 -2.86
CA ASP A 38 -23.53 0.88 -3.46
C ASP A 38 -24.20 -0.04 -2.43
N SER A 39 -23.45 -0.43 -1.39
CA SER A 39 -23.90 -1.33 -0.33
C SER A 39 -24.81 -0.66 0.71
N GLY A 40 -24.85 0.68 0.74
CA GLY A 40 -25.50 1.45 1.81
C GLY A 40 -24.68 1.53 3.10
N ALA A 41 -23.48 0.93 3.15
CA ALA A 41 -22.54 1.11 4.26
C ALA A 41 -21.96 2.53 4.26
N PRO A 42 -21.46 3.05 5.40
CA PRO A 42 -20.72 4.30 5.42
C PRO A 42 -19.52 4.23 4.46
N SER A 43 -19.34 5.27 3.63
CA SER A 43 -18.21 5.34 2.66
C SER A 43 -16.85 5.16 3.33
N ALA A 44 -16.69 5.75 4.49
CA ALA A 44 -15.57 5.54 5.39
C ALA A 44 -16.05 5.57 6.84
N MET A 45 -15.34 4.88 7.71
CA MET A 45 -15.66 4.79 9.13
C MET A 45 -14.40 4.69 9.99
N VAL A 46 -14.51 5.09 11.25
CA VAL A 46 -13.46 4.92 12.26
C VAL A 46 -13.76 3.68 13.10
N ILE A 47 -12.82 2.74 13.11
CA ILE A 47 -12.85 1.54 13.96
C ILE A 47 -12.16 1.87 15.27
N PHE A 48 -12.93 1.84 16.36
CA PHE A 48 -12.46 2.07 17.72
C PHE A 48 -12.13 0.77 18.45
N PRO A 49 -11.26 0.81 19.48
CA PRO A 49 -10.98 -0.33 20.34
C PRO A 49 -12.11 -0.54 21.36
N VAL A 50 -13.24 -1.10 20.89
CA VAL A 50 -14.43 -1.34 21.73
C VAL A 50 -14.15 -2.44 22.75
N GLY A 51 -14.51 -2.22 24.02
CA GLY A 51 -14.38 -3.22 25.08
C GLY A 51 -15.14 -2.87 26.36
N ALA A 52 -15.36 -3.86 27.21
CA ALA A 52 -16.13 -3.76 28.47
C ALA A 52 -15.43 -2.90 29.54
N LYS A 53 -14.10 -2.76 29.45
CA LYS A 53 -13.29 -1.87 30.28
C LYS A 53 -12.50 -0.93 29.37
N PRO A 54 -13.15 0.09 28.79
CA PRO A 54 -12.48 0.89 27.79
C PRO A 54 -11.30 1.64 28.43
N ASN A 55 -10.12 1.52 27.82
CA ASN A 55 -8.91 2.15 28.34
C ASN A 55 -8.79 3.57 27.81
N PHE A 56 -9.11 4.51 28.67
CA PHE A 56 -9.28 5.93 28.36
C PHE A 56 -8.00 6.76 28.56
N GLU A 57 -6.95 6.17 29.13
CA GLU A 57 -5.71 6.86 29.53
C GLU A 57 -4.60 6.83 28.47
N GLY A 58 -4.96 6.56 27.20
CA GLY A 58 -4.03 6.76 26.07
C GLY A 58 -3.01 5.65 25.85
N THR A 59 -3.25 4.45 26.40
CA THR A 59 -2.42 3.25 26.10
C THR A 59 -2.95 2.43 24.91
N ALA A 60 -4.12 2.79 24.38
CA ALA A 60 -4.66 2.18 23.17
C ALA A 60 -4.04 2.80 21.90
N MET A 61 -3.91 1.99 20.86
CA MET A 61 -3.53 2.48 19.54
C MET A 61 -4.53 3.53 19.05
N LYS A 62 -4.04 4.47 18.24
CA LYS A 62 -4.87 5.44 17.54
C LYS A 62 -5.98 4.70 16.74
N PRO A 63 -7.26 5.11 16.80
CA PRO A 63 -8.31 4.48 16.02
C PRO A 63 -8.01 4.43 14.52
N VAL A 64 -8.60 3.44 13.85
CA VAL A 64 -8.30 3.12 12.44
C VAL A 64 -9.33 3.74 11.53
N LEU A 65 -8.90 4.52 10.54
CA LEU A 65 -9.76 4.83 9.39
C LEU A 65 -9.89 3.59 8.50
N PHE A 66 -11.12 3.15 8.27
CA PHE A 66 -11.46 2.18 7.25
C PHE A 66 -12.26 2.84 6.14
N ASN A 67 -11.74 2.80 4.90
CA ASN A 67 -12.43 3.31 3.73
C ASN A 67 -13.22 2.16 3.08
N HIS A 68 -14.49 2.02 3.45
CA HIS A 68 -15.35 0.93 2.98
C HIS A 68 -15.55 0.99 1.47
N LEU A 69 -15.78 2.19 0.92
CA LEU A 69 -15.98 2.42 -0.51
C LEU A 69 -14.85 1.86 -1.37
N VAL A 70 -13.60 2.08 -0.96
CA VAL A 70 -12.44 1.55 -1.69
C VAL A 70 -12.38 0.03 -1.62
N HIS A 71 -12.80 -0.56 -0.50
CA HIS A 71 -12.79 -2.02 -0.33
C HIS A 71 -13.92 -2.68 -1.08
N GLU A 72 -15.17 -2.21 -1.00
CA GLU A 72 -16.30 -2.81 -1.72
C GLU A 72 -16.15 -2.73 -3.25
N LYS A 73 -15.56 -1.64 -3.76
CA LYS A 73 -15.25 -1.51 -5.20
C LYS A 73 -14.19 -2.50 -5.67
N LYS A 74 -13.45 -3.13 -4.74
CA LYS A 74 -12.36 -4.06 -5.05
C LYS A 74 -12.66 -5.51 -4.65
N ILE A 75 -13.48 -5.72 -3.63
CA ILE A 75 -13.84 -7.00 -3.05
C ILE A 75 -15.32 -7.23 -3.27
N GLU A 76 -15.65 -8.14 -4.19
CA GLU A 76 -17.04 -8.38 -4.61
C GLU A 76 -17.89 -9.06 -3.54
N ASN A 77 -17.33 -10.00 -2.79
CA ASN A 77 -18.08 -10.76 -1.79
C ASN A 77 -17.94 -10.14 -0.41
N CYS A 78 -19.02 -9.52 0.08
CA CYS A 78 -19.13 -8.94 1.43
C CYS A 78 -18.76 -9.94 2.53
N GLU A 79 -19.09 -11.22 2.36
CA GLU A 79 -18.82 -12.27 3.34
C GLU A 79 -17.33 -12.65 3.44
N SER A 80 -16.49 -12.12 2.55
CA SER A 80 -15.03 -12.22 2.71
C SER A 80 -14.56 -11.48 3.97
N CYS A 81 -15.27 -10.43 4.37
CA CYS A 81 -15.02 -9.64 5.59
C CYS A 81 -16.09 -9.93 6.65
N HIS A 82 -17.36 -9.81 6.27
CA HIS A 82 -18.52 -10.17 7.11
C HIS A 82 -18.71 -11.68 7.12
N HIS A 83 -17.73 -12.41 7.67
CA HIS A 83 -17.60 -13.86 7.54
C HIS A 83 -18.70 -14.68 8.24
N THR A 84 -19.63 -14.03 8.94
CA THR A 84 -20.84 -14.63 9.53
C THR A 84 -22.05 -14.53 8.60
N GLY A 85 -21.95 -13.76 7.50
CA GLY A 85 -23.08 -13.40 6.63
C GLY A 85 -23.84 -12.15 7.09
N GLU A 86 -23.63 -11.71 8.33
CA GLU A 86 -24.28 -10.53 8.88
C GLU A 86 -23.44 -9.26 8.65
N PRO A 87 -23.99 -8.20 8.01
CA PRO A 87 -23.30 -6.94 7.79
C PRO A 87 -23.25 -6.07 9.06
N ALA A 88 -22.74 -6.64 10.15
CA ALA A 88 -22.55 -5.96 11.43
C ALA A 88 -21.10 -5.51 11.63
N ALA A 89 -20.90 -4.54 12.52
CA ALA A 89 -19.56 -4.11 12.92
C ALA A 89 -18.79 -5.25 13.58
N CYS A 90 -17.51 -5.43 13.24
CA CYS A 90 -16.68 -6.51 13.78
C CYS A 90 -16.65 -6.51 15.32
N THR A 91 -16.70 -5.32 15.91
CA THR A 91 -16.66 -5.08 17.35
C THR A 91 -17.92 -5.50 18.10
N SER A 92 -19.01 -5.89 17.42
CA SER A 92 -20.16 -6.52 18.09
C SER A 92 -19.79 -7.87 18.72
N CYS A 93 -18.85 -8.59 18.11
CA CYS A 93 -18.36 -9.89 18.60
C CYS A 93 -16.87 -9.84 19.01
N HIS A 94 -16.06 -9.05 18.31
CA HIS A 94 -14.61 -8.94 18.52
C HIS A 94 -14.26 -7.67 19.29
N THR A 95 -14.48 -7.68 20.60
CA THR A 95 -14.00 -6.61 21.51
C THR A 95 -12.51 -6.78 21.84
N VAL A 96 -11.91 -5.80 22.51
CA VAL A 96 -10.51 -5.84 22.96
C VAL A 96 -10.22 -7.11 23.78
N GLU A 97 -11.08 -7.42 24.74
CA GLU A 97 -11.00 -8.63 25.57
C GLU A 97 -11.61 -9.89 24.93
N GLY A 98 -12.38 -9.74 23.84
CA GLY A 98 -13.15 -10.80 23.20
C GLY A 98 -14.45 -11.12 23.94
N THR A 99 -15.43 -11.64 23.19
CA THR A 99 -16.75 -12.03 23.72
C THR A 99 -17.06 -13.50 23.45
N PRO A 100 -18.01 -14.12 24.16
CA PRO A 100 -18.50 -15.46 23.83
C PRO A 100 -18.98 -15.60 22.38
N ASP A 101 -19.71 -14.60 21.86
CA ASP A 101 -20.23 -14.61 20.48
C ASP A 101 -19.10 -14.62 19.43
N GLY A 102 -18.02 -13.90 19.71
CA GLY A 102 -16.79 -13.93 18.93
C GLY A 102 -15.89 -15.15 19.20
N LYS A 103 -16.34 -16.13 19.99
CA LYS A 103 -15.55 -17.27 20.49
C LYS A 103 -14.23 -16.83 21.13
N PHE A 104 -14.27 -15.71 21.84
CA PHE A 104 -13.13 -15.04 22.47
C PHE A 104 -11.99 -14.65 21.52
N VAL A 105 -12.27 -14.56 20.22
CA VAL A 105 -11.35 -13.91 19.27
C VAL A 105 -11.37 -12.41 19.55
N THR A 106 -10.23 -11.89 20.01
CA THR A 106 -10.06 -10.46 20.31
C THR A 106 -10.07 -9.60 19.05
N LEU A 107 -10.33 -8.30 19.22
CA LEU A 107 -10.25 -7.31 18.14
C LEU A 107 -8.88 -7.32 17.47
N GLU A 108 -7.79 -7.41 18.25
CA GLU A 108 -6.43 -7.49 17.71
C GLU A 108 -6.28 -8.69 16.76
N ARG A 109 -6.77 -9.87 17.18
CA ARG A 109 -6.68 -11.07 16.35
C ARG A 109 -7.56 -10.95 15.11
N ALA A 110 -8.77 -10.42 15.24
CA ALA A 110 -9.68 -10.21 14.11
C ALA A 110 -9.08 -9.26 13.05
N MET A 111 -8.35 -8.22 13.46
CA MET A 111 -7.77 -7.22 12.55
C MET A 111 -6.37 -7.59 12.02
N HIS A 112 -5.59 -8.36 12.76
CA HIS A 112 -4.15 -8.57 12.47
C HIS A 112 -3.73 -10.03 12.26
N ALA A 113 -4.64 -11.00 12.33
CA ALA A 113 -4.29 -12.40 12.04
C ALA A 113 -3.65 -12.53 10.65
N ASP A 114 -2.35 -12.81 10.58
CA ASP A 114 -1.63 -12.90 9.31
C ASP A 114 -2.03 -14.13 8.48
N ARG A 115 -2.32 -15.24 9.16
CA ARG A 115 -2.74 -16.52 8.57
C ARG A 115 -3.85 -17.15 9.40
N PRO A 116 -5.10 -16.72 9.22
CA PRO A 116 -6.26 -17.38 9.81
C PRO A 116 -6.29 -18.85 9.39
N ALA A 117 -6.64 -19.75 10.32
CA ALA A 117 -6.79 -21.16 9.98
C ALA A 117 -7.96 -21.35 9.02
N LYS A 118 -7.76 -22.13 7.95
CA LYS A 118 -8.82 -22.49 7.02
C LYS A 118 -9.92 -23.23 7.78
N ARG A 119 -11.16 -22.77 7.61
CA ARG A 119 -12.32 -23.50 8.17
C ARG A 119 -12.63 -24.70 7.28
N GLU A 120 -12.99 -25.81 7.92
CA GLU A 120 -13.49 -27.00 7.21
C GLU A 120 -14.84 -26.72 6.54
N GLN A 121 -15.67 -25.88 7.17
CA GLN A 121 -17.01 -25.50 6.71
C GLN A 121 -17.21 -23.99 6.86
N GLY A 122 -17.85 -23.37 5.85
CA GLY A 122 -18.12 -21.93 5.80
C GLY A 122 -16.91 -21.07 5.37
N ASN A 123 -17.10 -19.75 5.39
CA ASN A 123 -16.09 -18.79 4.97
C ASN A 123 -14.91 -18.76 5.94
N THR A 124 -13.69 -18.85 5.41
CA THR A 124 -12.48 -18.61 6.21
C THR A 124 -12.36 -17.12 6.48
N PRO A 125 -12.36 -16.66 7.74
CA PRO A 125 -12.28 -15.25 8.06
C PRO A 125 -10.98 -14.63 7.52
N GLN A 126 -11.08 -13.40 7.04
CA GLN A 126 -9.94 -12.58 6.67
C GLN A 126 -9.76 -11.46 7.69
N SER A 127 -8.50 -11.13 7.99
CA SER A 127 -8.13 -9.90 8.69
C SER A 127 -7.63 -8.86 7.69
N CYS A 128 -7.47 -7.62 8.13
CA CYS A 128 -6.83 -6.59 7.30
C CYS A 128 -5.43 -7.04 6.86
N VAL A 129 -4.66 -7.63 7.79
CA VAL A 129 -3.29 -8.07 7.53
C VAL A 129 -3.24 -9.30 6.64
N SER A 130 -4.10 -10.31 6.84
CA SER A 130 -4.06 -11.52 5.99
C SER A 130 -4.42 -11.20 4.55
N CYS A 131 -5.51 -10.46 4.33
CA CYS A 131 -5.93 -10.11 2.98
C CYS A 131 -4.86 -9.27 2.28
N HIS A 132 -4.29 -8.26 2.96
CA HIS A 132 -3.20 -7.46 2.38
C HIS A 132 -1.94 -8.29 2.10
N THR A 133 -1.59 -9.24 2.98
CA THR A 133 -0.49 -10.18 2.75
C THR A 133 -0.76 -11.09 1.55
N GLU A 134 -1.99 -11.58 1.37
CA GLU A 134 -2.38 -12.37 0.20
C GLU A 134 -2.23 -11.59 -1.12
N GLN A 135 -2.54 -10.28 -1.11
CA GLN A 135 -2.35 -9.42 -2.29
C GLN A 135 -0.89 -9.33 -2.75
N LEU A 136 0.09 -9.62 -1.88
CA LEU A 136 1.52 -9.61 -2.22
C LEU A 136 1.92 -10.77 -3.14
N ALA A 137 1.06 -11.79 -3.29
CA ALA A 137 1.27 -12.90 -4.22
C ALA A 137 1.00 -12.52 -5.69
N ARG A 138 0.40 -11.35 -5.95
CA ARG A 138 0.22 -10.84 -7.33
C ARG A 138 1.58 -10.65 -7.99
N ARG A 139 1.63 -10.92 -9.30
CA ARG A 139 2.89 -10.96 -10.07
C ARG A 139 3.70 -9.66 -9.99
N GLU A 140 3.01 -8.52 -9.99
CA GLU A 140 3.59 -7.19 -9.87
C GLU A 140 4.17 -6.88 -8.49
N CYS A 141 3.77 -7.62 -7.46
CA CYS A 141 4.22 -7.47 -6.06
C CYS A 141 5.25 -8.55 -5.66
N ALA A 142 5.04 -9.78 -6.13
CA ALA A 142 5.69 -10.99 -5.64
C ALA A 142 7.21 -11.00 -5.83
N GLY A 143 7.75 -10.25 -6.81
CA GLY A 143 9.20 -10.12 -6.98
C GLY A 143 9.86 -9.47 -5.77
N CYS A 144 9.35 -8.31 -5.37
CA CYS A 144 9.87 -7.56 -4.23
C CYS A 144 9.52 -8.24 -2.91
N HIS A 145 8.26 -8.66 -2.76
CA HIS A 145 7.76 -9.20 -1.49
C HIS A 145 8.17 -10.65 -1.20
N ALA A 146 8.72 -11.39 -2.17
CA ALA A 146 9.41 -12.65 -1.90
C ALA A 146 10.81 -12.44 -1.30
N LEU A 147 11.43 -11.28 -1.53
CA LEU A 147 12.79 -10.97 -1.09
C LEU A 147 12.83 -10.17 0.21
N VAL A 148 11.78 -9.39 0.47
CA VAL A 148 11.69 -8.50 1.63
C VAL A 148 10.65 -9.01 2.60
N LYS A 149 11.04 -9.10 3.88
CA LYS A 149 10.09 -9.20 4.98
C LYS A 149 9.75 -7.79 5.47
N PRO A 150 8.47 -7.39 5.51
CA PRO A 150 8.09 -6.08 6.01
C PRO A 150 8.49 -5.95 7.48
N ALA A 151 9.16 -4.87 7.84
CA ALA A 151 9.68 -4.64 9.19
C ALA A 151 8.58 -4.42 10.26
N ARG A 152 7.30 -4.27 9.84
CA ARG A 152 6.12 -4.00 10.67
C ARG A 152 6.42 -3.02 11.82
N ASN A 153 7.09 -1.92 11.48
CA ASN A 153 7.52 -0.87 12.40
C ASN A 153 6.40 0.17 12.62
N GLU A 154 6.69 1.22 13.40
CA GLU A 154 5.71 2.26 13.73
C GLU A 154 5.07 2.91 12.49
N ALA A 155 5.85 3.14 11.42
CA ALA A 155 5.32 3.70 10.17
C ALA A 155 4.31 2.76 9.48
N TRP A 156 4.54 1.45 9.56
CA TRP A 156 3.59 0.44 9.10
C TRP A 156 2.30 0.48 9.93
N CYS A 157 2.40 0.55 11.26
CA CYS A 157 1.24 0.66 12.15
C CYS A 157 0.40 1.92 11.84
N LYS A 158 1.07 3.07 11.65
CA LYS A 158 0.46 4.36 11.32
C LYS A 158 -0.20 4.40 9.94
N THR A 159 -0.02 3.37 9.09
CA THR A 159 -0.76 3.29 7.82
C THR A 159 -2.26 3.06 8.06
N CYS A 160 -2.60 2.30 9.10
CA CYS A 160 -3.99 2.04 9.52
C CYS A 160 -4.39 2.87 10.73
N HIS A 161 -3.54 2.96 11.75
CA HIS A 161 -3.81 3.69 13.00
C HIS A 161 -3.61 5.20 12.81
N ASN A 162 -4.56 5.84 12.14
CA ASN A 162 -4.32 7.10 11.44
C ASN A 162 -5.46 8.13 11.54
N VAL A 163 -6.50 7.94 12.37
CA VAL A 163 -7.63 8.89 12.48
C VAL A 163 -7.15 10.35 12.63
N THR A 164 -7.89 11.33 12.16
CA THR A 164 -7.52 12.76 12.26
C THR A 164 -7.10 13.18 13.68
N SER A 165 -6.18 14.14 13.77
CA SER A 165 -5.81 14.80 15.05
C SER A 165 -6.95 15.63 15.67
N ASN A 166 -8.00 15.94 14.90
CA ASN A 166 -9.18 16.65 15.40
C ASN A 166 -10.15 15.75 16.19
N MET A 167 -9.85 14.45 16.29
CA MET A 167 -10.55 13.56 17.22
C MET A 167 -10.29 14.00 18.66
N THR A 168 -11.35 14.25 19.42
CA THR A 168 -11.25 14.65 20.82
C THR A 168 -11.11 13.44 21.74
N LYS A 169 -10.70 13.68 23.00
CA LYS A 169 -10.72 12.65 24.04
C LYS A 169 -12.13 12.09 24.27
N ASN A 170 -13.15 12.95 24.20
CA ASN A 170 -14.54 12.50 24.33
C ASN A 170 -14.97 11.61 23.16
N ASP A 171 -14.57 11.93 21.93
CA ASP A 171 -14.82 11.06 20.77
C ASP A 171 -14.20 9.68 20.97
N MET A 172 -12.95 9.63 21.44
CA MET A 172 -12.26 8.37 21.78
C MET A 172 -13.01 7.60 22.88
N HIS A 173 -13.47 8.30 23.93
CA HIS A 173 -14.19 7.66 25.03
C HIS A 173 -15.52 7.06 24.57
N GLN A 174 -16.30 7.84 23.82
CA GLN A 174 -17.58 7.37 23.27
C GLN A 174 -17.38 6.25 22.25
N GLY A 175 -16.37 6.36 21.38
CA GLY A 175 -16.05 5.35 20.38
C GLY A 175 -15.63 4.02 21.01
N ALA A 176 -14.72 4.05 22.00
CA ALA A 176 -14.30 2.86 22.73
C ALA A 176 -15.42 2.24 23.59
N ALA A 177 -16.42 3.03 23.98
CA ALA A 177 -17.62 2.54 24.65
C ALA A 177 -18.70 2.04 23.67
N GLY A 178 -18.49 2.14 22.35
CA GLY A 178 -19.48 1.79 21.33
C GLY A 178 -20.70 2.73 21.29
N LYS A 179 -20.55 3.96 21.78
CA LYS A 179 -21.63 4.96 21.96
C LYS A 179 -21.46 6.23 21.12
N LEU A 180 -20.42 6.31 20.29
CA LEU A 180 -20.23 7.45 19.40
C LEU A 180 -21.32 7.46 18.33
N ALA A 181 -21.97 8.60 18.11
CA ALA A 181 -22.97 8.76 17.06
C ALA A 181 -22.39 8.47 15.67
N SER A 182 -23.18 7.86 14.79
CA SER A 182 -22.80 7.49 13.42
C SER A 182 -22.30 8.69 12.64
N GLU A 183 -23.02 9.81 12.72
CA GLU A 183 -22.72 11.04 11.97
C GLU A 183 -21.36 11.61 12.40
N ARG A 184 -21.03 11.51 13.70
CA ARG A 184 -19.73 11.95 14.21
C ARG A 184 -18.61 11.01 13.78
N ASN A 185 -18.85 9.70 13.78
CA ASN A 185 -17.89 8.71 13.28
C ASN A 185 -17.56 8.96 11.80
N GLU A 186 -18.58 9.15 10.97
CA GLU A 186 -18.44 9.44 9.54
C GLU A 186 -17.73 10.77 9.30
N ALA A 187 -18.01 11.81 10.10
CA ALA A 187 -17.31 13.09 10.00
C ALA A 187 -15.81 12.95 10.27
N LEU A 188 -15.41 12.22 11.33
CA LEU A 188 -14.01 11.93 11.62
C LEU A 188 -13.35 11.13 10.49
N ALA A 189 -14.08 10.16 9.93
CA ALA A 189 -13.59 9.32 8.86
C ALA A 189 -13.37 10.13 7.56
N ALA A 190 -14.37 10.93 7.16
CA ALA A 190 -14.32 11.80 6.00
C ALA A 190 -13.15 12.79 6.08
N GLU A 191 -12.98 13.44 7.23
CA GLU A 191 -11.86 14.34 7.47
C GLU A 191 -10.51 13.63 7.32
N THR A 192 -10.38 12.44 7.91
CA THR A 192 -9.15 11.64 7.81
C THR A 192 -8.86 11.20 6.36
N VAL A 193 -9.89 10.86 5.57
CA VAL A 193 -9.75 10.55 4.14
C VAL A 193 -9.24 11.77 3.37
N LEU A 194 -9.81 12.95 3.62
CA LEU A 194 -9.46 14.19 2.92
C LEU A 194 -8.08 14.73 3.31
N ASP A 195 -7.61 14.44 4.53
CA ASP A 195 -6.27 14.85 4.98
C ASP A 195 -5.15 13.93 4.47
N ARG A 196 -5.49 12.71 4.03
CA ARG A 196 -4.50 11.75 3.54
C ARG A 196 -3.71 12.32 2.37
N ARG A 197 -2.39 12.16 2.42
CA ARG A 197 -1.46 12.51 1.33
C ARG A 197 -0.65 11.30 0.93
N ASP A 198 -0.55 11.06 -0.37
CA ASP A 198 0.34 10.06 -0.91
C ASP A 198 1.79 10.56 -0.86
N VAL A 199 2.72 9.65 -0.62
CA VAL A 199 4.15 9.96 -0.65
C VAL A 199 4.62 10.03 -2.10
N SER A 200 5.38 11.08 -2.43
CA SER A 200 6.09 11.15 -3.70
C SER A 200 7.33 10.27 -3.66
N HIS A 201 7.34 9.19 -4.44
CA HIS A 201 8.50 8.30 -4.56
C HIS A 201 9.65 8.96 -5.34
N LEU A 202 10.87 8.51 -5.07
CA LEU A 202 11.99 8.76 -5.98
C LEU A 202 11.69 8.14 -7.35
N THR A 203 12.11 8.83 -8.39
CA THR A 203 11.90 8.44 -9.78
C THR A 203 13.04 7.54 -10.28
N PRO A 204 12.82 6.75 -11.34
CA PRO A 204 13.90 5.97 -11.95
C PRO A 204 15.09 6.82 -12.45
N THR A 205 14.86 8.11 -12.71
CA THR A 205 15.90 9.06 -13.14
C THR A 205 16.83 9.50 -12.02
N ASP A 206 16.41 9.41 -10.77
CA ASP A 206 17.24 9.71 -9.59
C ASP A 206 18.32 8.63 -9.35
N GLY A 207 18.13 7.45 -9.94
CA GLY A 207 19.10 6.36 -9.92
C GLY A 207 19.97 6.25 -11.19
N PRO A 208 21.05 5.44 -11.13
CA PRO A 208 21.89 5.16 -12.28
C PRO A 208 21.10 4.55 -13.45
N TYR A 209 21.50 4.90 -14.68
CA TYR A 209 20.92 4.29 -15.88
C TYR A 209 21.26 2.80 -15.98
N LYS A 210 22.56 2.47 -15.90
CA LYS A 210 23.11 1.12 -15.84
C LYS A 210 24.13 1.04 -14.72
N VAL A 211 24.32 -0.15 -14.16
CA VAL A 211 25.36 -0.44 -13.17
C VAL A 211 26.19 -1.60 -13.70
N LYS A 212 27.51 -1.40 -13.78
CA LYS A 212 28.46 -2.48 -14.09
C LYS A 212 28.78 -3.21 -12.80
N ILE A 213 28.37 -4.47 -12.68
CA ILE A 213 28.63 -5.33 -11.52
C ILE A 213 29.84 -6.20 -11.86
N ASP A 214 31.03 -5.80 -11.41
CA ASP A 214 32.31 -6.44 -11.69
C ASP A 214 33.03 -7.02 -10.46
N ALA A 215 32.50 -6.80 -9.25
CA ALA A 215 33.13 -7.21 -7.99
C ALA A 215 33.35 -8.74 -7.83
N VAL A 216 32.70 -9.55 -8.66
CA VAL A 216 32.83 -11.02 -8.69
C VAL A 216 33.15 -11.56 -10.09
N ALA A 217 33.69 -10.71 -10.98
CA ALA A 217 33.95 -11.04 -12.38
C ALA A 217 35.22 -11.88 -12.56
N GLU A 218 35.06 -13.21 -12.58
CA GLU A 218 36.14 -14.18 -12.78
C GLU A 218 35.94 -15.02 -14.05
N LYS A 219 35.03 -15.99 -14.02
CA LYS A 219 34.71 -16.87 -15.18
C LYS A 219 33.90 -16.15 -16.27
N TYR A 220 33.15 -15.13 -15.87
CA TYR A 220 32.29 -14.36 -16.76
C TYR A 220 32.72 -12.89 -16.75
N GLU A 221 32.36 -12.17 -17.80
CA GLU A 221 32.44 -10.71 -17.87
C GLU A 221 31.54 -10.06 -16.81
N PRO A 222 31.78 -8.78 -16.45
CA PRO A 222 30.87 -8.03 -15.61
C PRO A 222 29.42 -8.04 -16.11
N SER A 223 28.47 -8.12 -15.18
CA SER A 223 27.05 -7.95 -15.52
C SER A 223 26.75 -6.48 -15.75
N LEU A 224 26.20 -6.15 -16.94
CA LEU A 224 25.72 -4.81 -17.26
C LEU A 224 24.25 -4.68 -16.86
N PHE A 225 24.02 -4.47 -15.57
CA PHE A 225 22.68 -4.39 -15.00
C PHE A 225 21.94 -3.12 -15.47
N THR A 226 20.75 -3.29 -16.05
CA THR A 226 19.91 -2.19 -16.55
C THR A 226 19.06 -1.58 -15.43
N HIS A 227 19.74 -0.98 -14.46
CA HIS A 227 19.14 -0.46 -13.21
C HIS A 227 17.87 0.37 -13.43
N ARG A 228 17.95 1.47 -14.18
CA ARG A 228 16.80 2.36 -14.42
C ARG A 228 15.63 1.64 -15.09
N ARG A 229 15.91 0.72 -16.02
CA ARG A 229 14.87 -0.05 -16.72
C ARG A 229 14.10 -0.95 -15.75
N HIS A 230 14.79 -1.59 -14.80
CA HIS A 230 14.15 -2.43 -13.80
C HIS A 230 13.26 -1.60 -12.88
N VAL A 231 13.79 -0.50 -12.32
CA VAL A 231 13.03 0.39 -11.43
C VAL A 231 11.80 0.96 -12.15
N ASN A 232 11.96 1.45 -13.38
CA ASN A 232 10.85 1.98 -14.17
C ASN A 232 9.76 0.91 -14.42
N SER A 233 10.15 -0.29 -14.81
CA SER A 233 9.19 -1.38 -15.04
C SER A 233 8.46 -1.81 -13.77
N LEU A 234 9.08 -1.71 -12.60
CA LEU A 234 8.45 -2.06 -11.33
C LEU A 234 7.44 -0.98 -10.92
N MET A 235 7.85 0.29 -10.95
CA MET A 235 7.01 1.42 -10.57
C MET A 235 5.78 1.55 -11.47
N GLU A 236 5.94 1.38 -12.78
CA GLU A 236 4.82 1.47 -13.74
C GLU A 236 3.71 0.45 -13.44
N ARG A 237 4.06 -0.74 -12.95
CA ARG A 237 3.09 -1.82 -12.67
C ARG A 237 2.26 -1.59 -11.42
N ILE A 238 2.71 -0.73 -10.51
CA ILE A 238 2.05 -0.45 -9.23
C ILE A 238 1.54 1.00 -9.13
N LYS A 239 1.69 1.80 -10.20
CA LYS A 239 1.47 3.25 -10.17
C LYS A 239 0.05 3.66 -9.76
N ASP A 240 -0.94 2.78 -9.97
CA ASP A 240 -2.35 3.03 -9.64
C ASP A 240 -2.85 2.15 -8.48
N ASP A 241 -1.97 1.33 -7.89
CA ASP A 241 -2.33 0.43 -6.82
C ASP A 241 -2.44 1.17 -5.47
N LYS A 242 -3.67 1.33 -4.98
CA LYS A 242 -3.97 2.07 -3.74
C LYS A 242 -3.33 1.43 -2.50
N LEU A 243 -3.19 0.10 -2.47
CA LEU A 243 -2.56 -0.60 -1.34
C LEU A 243 -1.04 -0.35 -1.34
N ALA A 244 -0.40 -0.40 -2.50
CA ALA A 244 1.02 -0.07 -2.65
C ALA A 244 1.28 1.40 -2.26
N LYS A 245 0.47 2.35 -2.76
CA LYS A 245 0.57 3.77 -2.39
C LYS A 245 0.44 3.98 -0.88
N ALA A 246 -0.45 3.22 -0.23
CA ALA A 246 -0.68 3.31 1.19
C ALA A 246 0.50 2.85 2.04
N PHE A 247 1.10 1.70 1.71
CA PHE A 247 2.12 1.06 2.54
C PHE A 247 3.57 1.38 2.15
N HIS A 248 3.80 1.98 0.97
CA HIS A 248 5.11 2.49 0.56
C HIS A 248 5.32 3.93 1.05
N THR A 249 5.54 4.06 2.36
CA THR A 249 5.43 5.30 3.14
C THR A 249 6.66 6.21 3.12
N SER A 250 7.65 5.97 2.28
CA SER A 250 8.83 6.85 2.14
C SER A 250 9.28 6.96 0.68
N PRO A 251 9.91 8.08 0.28
CA PRO A 251 10.31 8.29 -1.10
C PRO A 251 11.19 7.15 -1.65
N GLU A 252 12.06 6.59 -0.81
CA GLU A 252 13.04 5.55 -1.17
C GLU A 252 12.57 4.13 -0.82
N THR A 253 11.33 3.91 -0.35
CA THR A 253 10.87 2.59 0.12
C THR A 253 11.07 1.50 -0.94
N LEU A 254 10.81 1.81 -2.21
CA LEU A 254 11.00 0.85 -3.31
C LEU A 254 12.48 0.49 -3.55
N CYS A 255 13.39 1.40 -3.26
CA CYS A 255 14.84 1.16 -3.38
C CYS A 255 15.31 0.12 -2.36
N SER A 256 14.69 0.09 -1.17
CA SER A 256 15.05 -0.83 -0.08
C SER A 256 14.78 -2.31 -0.38
N VAL A 257 14.03 -2.61 -1.45
CA VAL A 257 13.84 -3.98 -1.92
C VAL A 257 15.18 -4.61 -2.31
N CYS A 258 16.00 -3.82 -3.00
CA CYS A 258 17.32 -4.26 -3.44
C CYS A 258 18.42 -3.78 -2.50
N HIS A 259 18.27 -2.56 -1.99
CA HIS A 259 19.21 -1.92 -1.06
C HIS A 259 18.70 -2.08 0.37
N HIS A 260 18.60 -3.34 0.80
CA HIS A 260 18.01 -3.68 2.09
C HIS A 260 18.98 -3.53 3.25
N LYS A 261 18.46 -3.54 4.49
CA LYS A 261 19.23 -3.53 5.75
C LYS A 261 20.24 -2.37 5.87
N SER A 262 20.02 -1.28 5.15
CA SER A 262 20.65 0.02 5.34
C SER A 262 19.57 1.10 5.53
N PRO A 263 19.92 2.29 6.04
CA PRO A 263 19.04 3.43 5.98
C PRO A 263 18.54 3.71 4.56
N LEU A 264 17.30 4.20 4.44
CA LEU A 264 16.73 4.65 3.17
C LEU A 264 17.55 5.83 2.63
N SER A 265 17.93 5.76 1.34
CA SER A 265 18.79 6.76 0.70
C SER A 265 18.75 6.64 -0.82
N ALA A 266 18.92 7.77 -1.51
CA ALA A 266 19.17 7.82 -2.96
C ALA A 266 20.56 7.26 -3.34
N ALA A 267 21.50 7.21 -2.40
CA ALA A 267 22.85 6.70 -2.57
C ALA A 267 23.13 5.54 -1.58
N PRO A 268 22.54 4.36 -1.81
CA PRO A 268 22.72 3.21 -0.93
C PRO A 268 24.13 2.61 -1.02
N PRO A 269 24.59 1.87 0.01
CA PRO A 269 25.89 1.20 -0.03
C PRO A 269 25.93 0.10 -1.09
N LYS A 270 27.15 -0.25 -1.51
CA LYS A 270 27.38 -1.41 -2.38
C LYS A 270 27.09 -2.70 -1.62
N CYS A 271 26.62 -3.74 -2.33
CA CYS A 271 26.39 -5.06 -1.75
C CYS A 271 27.65 -5.62 -1.05
N ALA A 272 28.82 -5.40 -1.66
CA ALA A 272 30.12 -5.85 -1.16
C ALA A 272 30.54 -5.21 0.17
N SER A 273 29.88 -4.13 0.62
CA SER A 273 30.13 -3.53 1.93
C SER A 273 29.64 -4.42 3.09
N CYS A 274 28.73 -5.35 2.82
CA CYS A 274 28.20 -6.28 3.84
C CYS A 274 28.28 -7.75 3.42
N HIS A 275 28.21 -8.05 2.11
CA HIS A 275 28.36 -9.39 1.58
C HIS A 275 29.80 -9.62 1.13
N SER A 276 30.53 -10.42 1.89
CA SER A 276 31.93 -10.75 1.60
C SER A 276 32.03 -11.86 0.52
N PRO A 277 33.20 -12.05 -0.10
CA PRO A 277 33.41 -13.12 -1.09
C PRO A 277 33.31 -14.54 -0.51
N ARG A 278 33.43 -14.69 0.81
CA ARG A 278 33.38 -15.97 1.55
C ARG A 278 32.26 -15.90 2.59
N ILE A 279 31.88 -17.04 3.15
CA ILE A 279 30.93 -17.05 4.27
C ILE A 279 31.58 -16.34 5.47
N ASP A 280 30.83 -15.45 6.10
CA ASP A 280 31.20 -14.80 7.36
C ASP A 280 30.63 -15.61 8.53
N PRO A 281 31.47 -16.27 9.37
CA PRO A 281 31.00 -17.04 10.51
C PRO A 281 30.26 -16.21 11.56
N GLY A 282 30.51 -14.90 11.65
CA GLY A 282 29.79 -13.99 12.55
C GLY A 282 28.39 -13.65 12.08
N HIS A 283 28.12 -13.85 10.78
CA HIS A 283 26.84 -13.55 10.13
C HIS A 283 26.46 -14.66 9.13
N PRO A 284 26.23 -15.91 9.58
CA PRO A 284 26.01 -17.06 8.71
C PRO A 284 24.73 -16.96 7.88
N GLU A 285 23.79 -16.09 8.26
CA GLU A 285 22.58 -15.78 7.51
C GLU A 285 22.84 -14.92 6.27
N ARG A 286 24.00 -14.27 6.19
CA ARG A 286 24.37 -13.41 5.06
C ARG A 286 25.06 -14.25 3.98
N PRO A 287 24.45 -14.40 2.80
CA PRO A 287 25.10 -15.12 1.70
C PRO A 287 26.37 -14.38 1.26
N GLN A 288 27.36 -15.14 0.79
CA GLN A 288 28.51 -14.57 0.09
C GLN A 288 28.07 -13.76 -1.14
N LEU A 289 28.88 -12.79 -1.57
CA LEU A 289 28.52 -11.79 -2.58
C LEU A 289 27.94 -12.38 -3.88
N LYS A 290 28.55 -13.45 -4.41
CA LYS A 290 28.02 -14.15 -5.59
C LYS A 290 26.61 -14.71 -5.37
N ALA A 291 26.39 -15.34 -4.21
CA ALA A 291 25.10 -15.91 -3.85
C ALA A 291 24.08 -14.80 -3.58
N ALA A 292 24.48 -13.68 -2.96
CA ALA A 292 23.61 -12.52 -2.75
C ALA A 292 23.04 -12.00 -4.08
N TYR A 293 23.89 -11.80 -5.09
CA TYR A 293 23.44 -11.40 -6.43
C TYR A 293 22.49 -12.42 -7.06
N HIS A 294 22.85 -13.71 -7.06
CA HIS A 294 22.00 -14.73 -7.68
C HIS A 294 20.66 -14.87 -6.98
N LEU A 295 20.63 -14.97 -5.65
CA LEU A 295 19.39 -15.12 -4.89
C LEU A 295 18.45 -13.93 -5.09
N GLN A 296 18.99 -12.71 -5.13
CA GLN A 296 18.19 -11.51 -5.33
C GLN A 296 17.68 -11.38 -6.78
N CYS A 297 18.55 -11.49 -7.78
CA CYS A 297 18.15 -11.36 -9.18
C CYS A 297 17.21 -12.48 -9.61
N MET A 298 17.60 -13.73 -9.37
CA MET A 298 16.82 -14.90 -9.77
C MET A 298 15.56 -15.06 -8.93
N GLY A 299 15.60 -14.70 -7.64
CA GLY A 299 14.43 -14.72 -6.76
C GLY A 299 13.34 -13.78 -7.25
N CYS A 300 13.70 -12.53 -7.57
CA CYS A 300 12.75 -11.57 -8.15
C CYS A 300 12.19 -12.05 -9.49
N HIS A 301 13.05 -12.52 -10.40
CA HIS A 301 12.61 -13.04 -11.70
C HIS A 301 11.65 -14.22 -11.55
N THR A 302 11.91 -15.11 -10.61
CA THR A 302 11.04 -16.25 -10.31
C THR A 302 9.70 -15.78 -9.73
N GLY A 303 9.72 -14.89 -8.73
CA GLY A 303 8.52 -14.35 -8.10
C GLY A 303 7.61 -13.60 -9.08
N MET A 304 8.19 -12.84 -10.01
CA MET A 304 7.44 -12.10 -11.03
C MET A 304 7.20 -12.88 -12.33
N LYS A 305 7.60 -14.16 -12.40
CA LYS A 305 7.50 -15.00 -13.61
C LYS A 305 8.07 -14.29 -14.84
N VAL A 306 9.30 -13.78 -14.72
CA VAL A 306 10.03 -13.13 -15.81
C VAL A 306 10.45 -14.18 -16.84
N GLY A 307 10.01 -14.03 -18.08
CA GLY A 307 10.28 -15.03 -19.14
C GLY A 307 11.73 -15.07 -19.62
N ARG A 308 12.49 -13.97 -19.48
CA ARG A 308 13.92 -13.91 -19.80
C ARG A 308 14.62 -12.87 -18.93
N PRO A 309 15.82 -13.16 -18.39
CA PRO A 309 16.56 -14.42 -18.48
C PRO A 309 15.95 -15.54 -17.62
N LEU A 310 16.04 -16.79 -18.12
CA LEU A 310 15.86 -17.97 -17.28
C LEU A 310 17.05 -18.10 -16.32
N ASN A 311 16.82 -18.62 -15.12
CA ASN A 311 17.88 -18.82 -14.11
C ASN A 311 19.01 -19.76 -14.61
N THR A 312 18.71 -20.61 -15.59
CA THR A 312 19.67 -21.52 -16.24
C THR A 312 20.44 -20.87 -17.39
N SER A 313 20.10 -19.65 -17.81
CA SER A 313 20.79 -18.92 -18.88
C SER A 313 21.93 -18.05 -18.31
N CYS A 314 23.08 -18.68 -18.09
CA CYS A 314 24.25 -18.02 -17.50
C CYS A 314 24.69 -16.76 -18.27
N THR A 315 24.66 -16.82 -19.60
CA THR A 315 25.29 -15.78 -20.45
C THR A 315 24.41 -14.57 -20.74
N THR A 316 23.12 -14.61 -20.41
CA THR A 316 22.24 -13.45 -20.63
C THR A 316 22.51 -12.32 -19.64
N CYS A 317 22.90 -12.66 -18.40
CA CYS A 317 23.23 -11.68 -17.36
C CYS A 317 24.70 -11.24 -17.44
N HIS A 318 25.61 -12.19 -17.68
CA HIS A 318 27.04 -11.97 -17.71
C HIS A 318 27.67 -12.85 -18.79
N LYS A 319 28.31 -12.23 -19.79
CA LYS A 319 28.85 -12.98 -20.94
C LYS A 319 30.00 -13.88 -20.52
N GLU A 320 30.19 -14.98 -21.22
CA GLU A 320 31.37 -15.81 -21.02
C GLU A 320 32.63 -15.01 -21.38
N ARG A 321 33.65 -15.10 -20.54
CA ARG A 321 34.92 -14.43 -20.81
C ARG A 321 35.63 -15.21 -21.91
N ALA A 322 36.15 -14.51 -22.91
CA ALA A 322 36.97 -15.15 -23.95
C ALA A 322 38.16 -15.88 -23.30
N PRO A 323 38.56 -17.07 -23.79
CA PRO A 323 39.76 -17.73 -23.31
C PRO A 323 40.94 -16.79 -23.51
N GLN A 324 41.69 -16.53 -22.43
CA GLN A 324 42.93 -15.78 -22.52
C GLN A 324 43.88 -16.55 -23.43
N SER A 325 44.25 -15.98 -24.58
CA SER A 325 45.29 -16.55 -25.43
C SER A 325 46.60 -16.61 -24.65
N ALA A 326 47.33 -17.73 -24.74
CA ALA A 326 48.58 -17.97 -24.03
C ALA A 326 49.67 -16.88 -24.26
N ASP A 327 49.52 -16.03 -25.29
CA ASP A 327 50.43 -14.92 -25.59
C ASP A 327 50.42 -13.76 -24.59
N GLN A 328 49.47 -13.68 -23.64
CA GLN A 328 49.46 -12.60 -22.63
C GLN A 328 50.17 -12.93 -21.31
N LEU A 329 50.70 -14.14 -21.14
CA LEU A 329 51.45 -14.57 -19.95
C LEU A 329 52.99 -14.54 -20.15
N GLY A 330 53.46 -14.12 -21.33
CA GLY A 330 54.89 -14.13 -21.70
C GLY A 330 55.67 -12.84 -21.47
N GLY A 331 55.11 -11.85 -20.77
CA GLY A 331 55.69 -10.50 -20.69
C GLY A 331 55.98 -10.01 -19.28
N THR A 332 56.93 -10.65 -18.58
CA THR A 332 57.94 -10.05 -17.66
C THR A 332 58.69 -11.19 -16.98
N LYS A 333 59.92 -11.45 -17.43
CA LYS A 333 61.00 -11.96 -16.58
C LYS A 333 61.74 -10.78 -16.00
#